data_AF-I4HDW4-F1
#
_entry.id   AF-I4HDW4-F1
#
_cell.length_a   1.000
_cell.length_b   1.000
_cell.length_c   1.000
_cell.angle_alpha   90.00
_cell.angle_beta   90.00
_cell.angle_gamma   90.00
#
_symmetry.space_group_name_H-M   'P 1'
#
loop_
_entity.id
_entity.type
_entity.pdbx_description
1 polymer ?
#
loop_
_entity_poly.entity_id
_entity_poly.type
_entity_poly.pdbx_seq_one_letter_code
_entity_poly.pdbx_strand_id
1 'polypeptide(L)'
;MNKSVLDASAFLAYLRDEPGAEIVENALINGCYISIINWVEVLSKIVDLGESPEEIIKRLRDEGLLQNSLEIIACNEEDAITIAKFRVLVMIR
;
A
#
# COMPACT_ATOMS: atom_id res chain seq x y z
N MET A 1 14.91 12.16 5.97
CA MET A 1 13.95 11.27 6.65
C MET A 1 13.60 10.16 5.68
N ASN A 2 13.72 8.89 6.07
CA ASN A 2 13.30 7.78 5.23
C ASN A 2 11.78 7.63 5.38
N LYS A 3 11.04 7.75 4.28
CA LYS A 3 9.63 7.39 4.23
C LYS A 3 9.50 5.86 4.23
N SER A 4 8.52 5.34 4.96
CA SER A 4 8.23 3.91 4.98
C SER A 4 7.57 3.47 3.66
N VAL A 5 7.79 2.22 3.27
CA VAL A 5 7.09 1.59 2.13
C VAL A 5 6.06 0.62 2.70
N LEU A 6 4.80 0.78 2.31
CA LEU A 6 3.69 -0.04 2.77
C LEU A 6 3.45 -1.23 1.84
N ASP A 7 3.30 -2.38 2.48
CA ASP A 7 2.72 -3.57 1.85
C ASP A 7 1.19 -3.48 1.80
N ALA A 8 0.56 -4.23 0.90
CA ALA A 8 -0.90 -4.28 0.80
C ALA A 8 -1.54 -4.73 2.11
N SER A 9 -0.99 -5.79 2.73
CA SER A 9 -1.50 -6.34 3.98
C SER A 9 -1.44 -5.35 5.14
N ALA A 10 -0.33 -4.60 5.26
CA ALA A 10 -0.18 -3.56 6.28
C ALA A 10 -1.22 -2.44 6.11
N PHE A 11 -1.42 -1.96 4.87
CA PHE A 11 -2.40 -0.92 4.62
C PHE A 11 -3.85 -1.41 4.81
N LEU A 12 -4.15 -2.65 4.47
CA LEU A 12 -5.44 -3.27 4.78
C LEU A 12 -5.69 -3.37 6.28
N ALA A 13 -4.68 -3.73 7.07
CA ALA A 13 -4.80 -3.77 8.53
C ALA A 13 -5.15 -2.38 9.10
N TYR A 14 -4.50 -1.33 8.59
CA TYR A 14 -4.84 0.07 8.92
C TYR A 14 -6.28 0.44 8.57
N LEU A 15 -6.74 0.13 7.35
CA LEU A 15 -8.12 0.45 6.91
C LEU A 15 -9.20 -0.23 7.75
N ARG A 16 -8.85 -1.34 8.41
CA ARG A 16 -9.77 -2.22 9.12
C ARG A 16 -9.60 -2.19 10.64
N ASP A 17 -8.71 -1.36 11.15
CA ASP A 17 -8.37 -1.30 12.58
C ASP A 17 -7.95 -2.68 13.14
N GLU A 18 -7.18 -3.42 12.36
CA GLU A 18 -6.63 -4.74 12.72
C GLU A 18 -5.25 -4.59 13.41
N PRO A 19 -4.74 -5.60 14.14
CA PRO A 19 -3.45 -5.53 14.81
C PRO A 19 -2.31 -5.06 13.89
N GLY A 20 -1.59 -4.02 14.30
CA GLY A 20 -0.54 -3.38 13.50
C GLY A 20 -0.99 -2.11 12.77
N ALA A 21 -2.28 -1.76 12.83
CA ALA A 21 -2.82 -0.49 12.31
C ALA A 21 -2.08 0.73 12.90
N GLU A 22 -1.75 0.69 14.19
CA GLU A 22 -1.06 1.76 14.91
C GLU A 22 0.35 2.02 14.35
N ILE A 23 1.00 0.98 13.81
CA ILE A 23 2.33 1.10 13.20
C ILE A 23 2.21 1.88 11.89
N VAL A 24 1.19 1.59 11.10
CA VAL A 24 0.92 2.24 9.82
C VAL A 24 0.44 3.67 10.04
N GLU A 25 -0.41 3.93 11.03
CA GLU A 25 -0.84 5.27 11.41
C GLU A 25 0.35 6.17 11.74
N ASN A 26 1.27 5.69 12.58
CA ASN A 26 2.49 6.43 12.92
C ASN A 26 3.41 6.65 11.71
N ALA A 27 3.47 5.68 10.79
CA ALA A 27 4.25 5.81 9.56
C ALA A 27 3.65 6.87 8.61
N LEU A 28 2.32 6.93 8.50
CA LEU A 28 1.61 7.89 7.66
C LEU A 28 1.85 9.34 8.08
N ILE A 29 2.08 9.62 9.38
CA ILE A 29 2.45 10.96 9.88
C ILE A 29 3.71 11.51 9.19
N ASN A 30 4.68 10.64 8.88
CA ASN A 30 5.94 11.02 8.24
C ASN A 30 5.90 10.89 6.71
N GLY A 31 4.76 10.48 6.15
CA GLY A 31 4.60 10.14 4.75
C GLY A 31 5.09 8.74 4.40
N CYS A 32 4.31 8.04 3.59
CA CYS A 32 4.57 6.68 3.13
C CYS A 32 4.49 6.56 1.61
N TYR A 33 5.16 5.54 1.08
CA TYR A 33 5.00 5.08 -0.29
C TYR A 33 4.24 3.77 -0.32
N ILE A 34 3.47 3.54 -1.38
CA ILE A 34 2.92 2.23 -1.72
C ILE A 34 3.12 1.99 -3.22
N SER A 35 3.59 0.81 -3.60
CA SER A 35 3.65 0.42 -5.01
C SER A 35 2.25 0.34 -5.60
N ILE A 36 2.10 0.68 -6.89
CA ILE A 36 0.84 0.47 -7.62
C ILE A 36 0.38 -0.99 -7.59
N ILE A 37 1.32 -1.94 -7.50
CA ILE A 37 1.01 -3.38 -7.39
C ILE A 37 0.32 -3.68 -6.06
N ASN A 38 0.90 -3.20 -4.95
CA ASN A 38 0.31 -3.35 -3.62
C ASN A 38 -1.02 -2.59 -3.51
N TRP A 39 -1.11 -1.42 -4.15
CA TRP A 39 -2.36 -0.67 -4.21
C TRP A 39 -3.48 -1.44 -4.94
N VAL A 40 -3.16 -2.09 -6.06
CA VAL A 40 -4.12 -2.97 -6.76
C VAL A 40 -4.58 -4.10 -5.84
N GLU A 41 -3.68 -4.75 -5.10
CA GLU A 41 -4.05 -5.79 -4.15
C GLU A 41 -5.00 -5.28 -3.05
N VAL A 42 -4.75 -4.09 -2.49
CA VAL A 42 -5.67 -3.45 -1.53
C VAL A 42 -7.07 -3.27 -2.16
N LEU A 43 -7.15 -2.70 -3.36
CA LEU A 43 -8.44 -2.48 -4.03
C LEU A 43 -9.13 -3.79 -4.38
N SER A 44 -8.40 -4.80 -4.83
CA SER A 44 -8.96 -6.14 -5.08
C SER A 44 -9.54 -6.74 -3.80
N LYS A 45 -8.88 -6.56 -2.64
CA LYS A 45 -9.42 -7.04 -1.36
C LYS A 45 -10.67 -6.29 -0.91
N ILE A 46 -10.75 -4.99 -1.18
CA ILE A 46 -11.98 -4.21 -0.96
C ILE A 46 -13.14 -4.78 -1.82
N VAL A 47 -12.88 -5.09 -3.09
CA VAL A 47 -13.89 -5.74 -3.96
C VAL A 47 -14.28 -7.13 -3.46
N ASP A 48 -13.31 -7.95 -3.04
CA ASP A 48 -13.57 -9.29 -2.48
C ASP A 48 -14.52 -9.23 -1.27
N LEU A 49 -14.51 -8.11 -0.53
CA LEU A 49 -15.36 -7.86 0.63
C LEU A 49 -16.72 -7.22 0.28
N GLY A 50 -16.98 -6.95 -1.01
CA GLY A 50 -18.23 -6.34 -1.49
C GLY A 50 -18.31 -4.82 -1.33
N GLU A 51 -17.17 -4.16 -1.10
CA GLU A 51 -17.07 -2.71 -0.95
C GLU A 51 -16.68 -2.04 -2.29
N SER A 52 -16.99 -0.75 -2.47
CA SER A 52 -16.61 0.00 -3.68
C SER A 52 -15.20 0.59 -3.57
N PRO A 53 -14.28 0.23 -4.49
CA PRO A 53 -12.95 0.87 -4.59
C PRO A 53 -13.03 2.38 -4.79
N GLU A 54 -14.02 2.84 -5.58
CA GLU A 54 -14.20 4.26 -5.88
C GLU A 54 -14.57 5.06 -4.63
N GLU A 55 -15.45 4.52 -3.79
CA GLU A 55 -15.85 5.13 -2.52
C GLU A 55 -14.68 5.20 -1.54
N ILE A 56 -13.89 4.12 -1.43
CA ILE A 56 -12.70 4.11 -0.57
C ILE A 56 -11.65 5.12 -1.06
N ILE A 57 -11.37 5.17 -2.36
CA ILE A 57 -10.43 6.15 -2.95
C ILE A 57 -10.90 7.57 -2.65
N LYS A 58 -12.20 7.83 -2.82
CA LYS A 58 -12.78 9.15 -2.54
C LYS A 58 -12.61 9.51 -1.07
N ARG A 59 -13.00 8.61 -0.15
CA ARG A 59 -12.86 8.81 1.30
C ARG A 59 -11.41 9.14 1.67
N LEU A 60 -10.45 8.32 1.24
CA LEU A 60 -9.03 8.53 1.56
C LEU A 60 -8.46 9.83 0.97
N ARG A 61 -9.02 10.32 -0.14
CA ARG A 61 -8.66 11.62 -0.71
C ARG A 61 -9.27 12.77 0.07
N ASP A 62 -10.54 12.65 0.45
CA ASP A 62 -11.27 13.66 1.23
C ASP A 62 -10.67 13.82 2.64
N GLU A 63 -10.17 12.73 3.23
CA GLU A 63 -9.39 12.71 4.47
C GLU A 63 -7.96 13.27 4.30
N GLY A 64 -7.55 13.58 3.08
CA GLY A 64 -6.22 14.10 2.76
C GLY A 64 -5.10 13.08 2.88
N LEU A 65 -5.42 11.79 2.99
CA LEU A 65 -4.44 10.71 3.12
C LEU A 65 -3.76 10.43 1.78
N LEU A 66 -4.56 10.22 0.72
CA LEU A 66 -4.03 10.06 -0.63
C LEU A 66 -3.45 11.39 -1.15
N GLN A 67 -2.26 11.32 -1.76
CA GLN A 67 -1.48 12.43 -2.33
C GLN A 67 -0.74 13.33 -1.33
N ASN A 68 -1.03 13.24 -0.02
CA ASN A 68 -0.23 13.93 1.01
C ASN A 68 0.57 12.94 1.85
N SER A 69 -0.13 12.07 2.60
CA SER A 69 0.48 11.12 3.54
C SER A 69 0.82 9.79 2.89
N LEU A 70 0.14 9.43 1.81
CA LEU A 70 0.38 8.22 1.04
C LEU A 70 0.56 8.56 -0.45
N GLU A 71 1.74 8.22 -0.97
CA GLU A 71 2.09 8.40 -2.37
C GLU A 71 2.15 7.05 -3.08
N ILE A 72 1.42 6.92 -4.18
CA ILE A 72 1.37 5.70 -4.99
C ILE A 72 2.46 5.77 -6.06
N ILE A 73 3.36 4.80 -6.08
CA ILE A 73 4.49 4.72 -7.00
C ILE A 73 4.16 3.77 -8.16
N ALA A 74 4.24 4.29 -9.39
CA ALA A 74 4.07 3.49 -10.59
C ALA A 74 5.20 2.45 -10.74
N CYS A 75 4.91 1.33 -11.36
CA CYS A 75 5.88 0.27 -11.67
C CYS A 75 5.97 0.12 -13.18
N ASN A 76 7.18 0.18 -13.74
CA ASN A 76 7.46 -0.04 -15.15
C ASN A 76 8.12 -1.41 -15.40
N GLU A 77 8.53 -1.66 -16.64
CA GLU A 77 9.18 -2.92 -17.03
C GLU A 77 10.56 -3.12 -16.37
N GLU A 78 11.37 -2.06 -16.23
CA GLU A 78 12.67 -2.12 -15.56
C GLU A 78 12.53 -2.46 -14.06
N ASP A 79 11.54 -1.86 -13.41
CA ASP A 79 11.17 -2.18 -12.03
C ASP A 79 10.76 -3.65 -11.91
N ALA A 80 9.91 -4.14 -12.82
CA ALA A 80 9.46 -5.52 -12.83
C ALA A 80 10.61 -6.52 -12.98
N ILE A 81 11.57 -6.25 -13.89
CA ILE A 81 12.78 -7.07 -14.06
C ILE A 81 13.61 -7.07 -12.76
N THR A 82 13.75 -5.92 -12.12
CA THR A 82 14.51 -5.79 -10.87
C THR A 82 13.84 -6.56 -9.73
N ILE A 83 12.53 -6.41 -9.55
CA ILE A 83 11.73 -7.15 -8.57
C ILE A 83 11.85 -8.65 -8.81
N ALA A 84 11.76 -9.10 -10.07
CA ALA A 84 11.87 -10.52 -10.42
C ALA A 84 13.26 -11.10 -10.06
N LYS A 85 14.34 -10.32 -10.18
CA LYS A 85 15.69 -10.76 -9.78
C LYS A 85 15.81 -11.00 -8.28
N PHE A 86 15.07 -10.27 -7.45
CA PHE A 86 15.05 -10.51 -6.00
C PHE A 86 14.43 -11.85 -5.61
N ARG A 87 13.69 -12.52 -6.51
CA ARG A 87 13.12 -13.85 -6.24
C ARG A 87 14.18 -14.89 -5.84
N VAL A 88 15.40 -14.75 -6.36
CA VAL A 88 16.53 -15.64 -6.00
C VAL A 88 16.97 -15.44 -4.55
N LEU A 89 16.78 -14.26 -3.98
CA LEU A 89 17.15 -13.93 -2.59
C LEU A 89 16.13 -14.45 -1.57
N VAL A 90 14.84 -14.45 -1.92
CA VAL A 90 13.75 -14.94 -1.04
C VAL A 90 13.48 -16.45 -1.18
N MET A 91 14.09 -17.12 -2.17
CA MET A 91 14.01 -18.58 -2.35
C MET A 91 15.05 -19.37 -1.55
N ILE A 92 15.84 -18.73 -0.68
CA ILE A 92 16.65 -19.46 0.30
C ILE A 92 15.70 -20.12 1.30
N ARG A 93 15.47 -21.42 1.08
CA ARG A 93 14.84 -22.33 2.04
C ARG A 93 15.92 -23.01 2.88
#